data_AF-A0A3D9IT97-F1
#
_entry.id   AF-A0A3D9IT97-F1
#
_cell.length_a   1.000
_cell.length_b   1.000
_cell.length_c   1.000
_cell.angle_alpha   90.00
_cell.angle_beta   90.00
_cell.angle_gamma   90.00
#
_symmetry.space_group_name_H-M   'P 1'
#
loop_
_entity.id
_entity.type
_entity.pdbx_description
1 polymer ?
#
loop_
_entity_poly.entity_id
_entity_poly.type
_entity_poly.pdbx_seq_one_letter_code
_entity_poly.pdbx_strand_id
1 'polypeptide(L)'
;MAVVSKNAIKNGTADVANQYLRYLYTKEGQRLVGKHFYRPNDPAVLKEFEKQFPKLELVTIRDFGGWAAAQKKHFADNAIFDQIYNP
;
A
#
# COMPACT_ATOMS: atom_id res chain seq x y z
N MET A 1 4.92 -4.54 -7.80
CA MET A 1 5.24 -5.36 -6.61
C MET A 1 6.76 -5.40 -6.49
N ALA A 2 7.33 -4.72 -5.49
CA ALA A 2 8.77 -4.70 -5.28
C ALA A 2 9.15 -5.86 -4.36
N VAL A 3 9.25 -7.07 -4.92
CA VAL A 3 10.08 -8.10 -4.29
C VAL A 3 11.50 -7.57 -4.39
N VAL A 4 12.27 -7.60 -3.30
CA VAL A 4 13.71 -7.31 -3.35
C VAL A 4 14.39 -8.49 -4.05
N SER A 5 14.23 -8.56 -5.37
CA SER A 5 14.50 -9.74 -6.20
C SER A 5 15.92 -10.26 -6.02
N LYS A 6 16.89 -9.35 -5.81
CA LYS A 6 18.30 -9.72 -5.59
C LYS A 6 18.52 -10.58 -4.33
N ASN A 7 17.83 -10.31 -3.22
CA ASN A 7 18.07 -11.03 -1.97
C ASN A 7 17.29 -12.34 -1.90
N ALA A 8 16.07 -12.34 -2.44
CA ALA A 8 15.21 -13.53 -2.47
C ALA A 8 15.76 -14.63 -3.40
N ILE A 9 16.40 -14.25 -4.52
CA ILE A 9 17.10 -15.17 -5.42
C ILE A 9 18.36 -15.71 -4.75
N LYS A 10 19.15 -14.86 -4.08
CA LYS A 10 20.41 -15.26 -3.42
C LYS A 10 20.21 -16.27 -2.28
N ASN A 11 19.06 -16.21 -1.60
CA ASN A 11 18.73 -17.09 -0.48
C ASN A 11 17.80 -18.27 -0.84
N GLY A 12 17.45 -18.44 -2.13
CA GLY A 12 16.56 -19.53 -2.57
C GLY A 12 15.11 -19.45 -2.04
N THR A 13 14.71 -18.31 -1.45
CA THR A 13 13.39 -18.11 -0.83
C THR A 13 12.42 -17.33 -1.72
N ALA A 14 12.80 -17.05 -2.97
CA ALA A 14 11.97 -16.30 -3.93
C ALA A 14 10.58 -16.91 -4.10
N ASP A 15 10.45 -18.23 -4.21
CA ASP A 15 9.16 -18.88 -4.40
C ASP A 15 8.26 -18.80 -3.17
N VAL A 16 8.84 -19.00 -1.97
CA VAL A 16 8.10 -18.89 -0.70
C VAL A 16 7.68 -17.43 -0.45
N ALA A 17 8.56 -16.47 -0.71
CA ALA A 17 8.25 -15.04 -0.60
C ALA A 17 7.15 -14.62 -1.59
N ASN A 18 7.21 -15.13 -2.83
CA ASN A 18 6.17 -14.90 -3.83
C ASN A 18 4.84 -15.53 -3.42
N GLN A 19 4.85 -16.75 -2.88
CA GLN A 19 3.62 -17.38 -2.38
C GLN A 19 3.03 -16.64 -1.19
N TYR A 20 3.84 -16.18 -0.23
CA TYR A 20 3.38 -15.37 0.90
C TYR A 20 2.72 -14.07 0.41
N LEU A 21 3.35 -13.38 -0.53
CA LEU A 21 2.77 -12.17 -1.13
C LEU A 21 1.48 -12.48 -1.89
N ARG A 22 1.40 -13.59 -2.63
CA ARG A 22 0.17 -14.03 -3.30
C ARG A 22 -0.93 -14.37 -2.29
N TYR A 23 -0.57 -14.97 -1.16
CA TYR A 23 -1.52 -15.33 -0.11
C TYR A 23 -2.22 -14.10 0.48
N LEU A 24 -1.52 -12.96 0.61
CA LEU A 24 -2.15 -11.70 1.01
C LEU A 24 -3.31 -11.27 0.12
N TYR A 25 -3.33 -11.68 -1.16
CA TYR A 25 -4.41 -11.38 -2.11
C TYR A 25 -5.44 -12.49 -2.27
N THR A 26 -5.34 -13.58 -1.50
CA THR A 26 -6.42 -14.57 -1.41
C THR A 26 -7.60 -14.00 -0.64
N LYS A 27 -8.80 -14.56 -0.84
CA LYS A 27 -9.99 -14.15 -0.08
C LYS A 27 -9.79 -14.30 1.43
N GLU A 28 -9.08 -15.34 1.85
CA GLU A 28 -8.76 -15.57 3.26
C GLU A 28 -7.83 -14.49 3.82
N GLY A 29 -6.73 -14.19 3.11
CA GLY A 29 -5.83 -13.09 3.46
C GLY A 29 -6.55 -11.74 3.51
N GLN A 30 -7.43 -11.47 2.55
CA GLN A 30 -8.22 -10.24 2.51
C GLN A 30 -9.22 -10.13 3.66
N ARG A 31 -9.80 -11.25 4.13
CA ARG A 31 -10.66 -11.26 5.32
C ARG A 31 -9.86 -10.96 6.59
N LEU A 32 -8.64 -11.48 6.68
CA LEU A 32 -7.74 -11.18 7.80
C LEU A 32 -7.37 -9.69 7.81
N VAL A 33 -7.06 -9.13 6.64
CA VAL A 33 -6.82 -7.68 6.45
C VAL A 33 -8.01 -6.85 6.98
N GLY A 34 -9.24 -7.19 6.58
CA GLY A 34 -10.45 -6.53 7.08
C GLY A 34 -10.66 -6.68 8.58
N LYS A 35 -10.45 -7.88 9.14
CA LYS A 35 -10.55 -8.16 10.58
C LYS A 35 -9.58 -7.31 11.41
N HIS A 36 -8.40 -7.00 10.86
CA HIS A 36 -7.40 -6.14 11.50
C HIS A 36 -7.52 -4.65 11.09
N PHE A 37 -8.69 -4.21 10.65
CA PHE A 37 -9.03 -2.81 10.35
C PHE A 37 -8.29 -2.20 9.15
N TYR A 38 -7.62 -3.00 8.33
CA TYR A 38 -7.10 -2.56 7.04
C TYR A 38 -8.18 -2.72 5.97
N ARG A 39 -8.30 -1.78 5.03
CA ARG A 39 -9.29 -1.88 3.95
C ARG A 39 -8.89 -2.97 2.94
N PRO A 40 -9.71 -4.04 2.76
CA PRO A 40 -9.45 -5.04 1.74
C PRO A 40 -9.51 -4.45 0.32
N ASN A 41 -8.67 -4.97 -0.57
CA ASN A 41 -8.69 -4.66 -2.00
C ASN A 41 -9.71 -5.52 -2.76
N ASP A 42 -10.03 -6.73 -2.27
CA ASP A 42 -11.06 -7.57 -2.89
C ASP A 42 -12.45 -6.95 -2.65
N PRO A 43 -13.21 -6.57 -3.69
CA PRO A 43 -14.49 -5.90 -3.53
C PRO A 43 -15.56 -6.75 -2.84
N ALA A 44 -15.50 -8.08 -2.99
CA ALA A 44 -16.44 -8.97 -2.33
C ALA A 44 -16.15 -9.05 -0.83
N VAL A 45 -14.88 -9.09 -0.45
CA VAL A 45 -14.48 -9.07 0.97
C VAL A 45 -14.72 -7.68 1.59
N LEU A 46 -14.42 -6.59 0.88
CA LEU A 46 -14.69 -5.24 1.36
C LEU A 46 -16.17 -5.03 1.70
N LYS A 47 -17.10 -5.63 0.92
CA LYS A 47 -18.54 -5.63 1.20
C LYS A 47 -18.89 -6.25 2.55
N GLU A 48 -18.19 -7.31 2.96
CA GLU A 48 -18.38 -7.96 4.26
C GLU A 48 -18.07 -6.99 5.43
N PHE A 49 -17.21 -5.97 5.20
CA PHE A 49 -16.76 -4.99 6.19
C PHE A 49 -17.35 -3.58 5.99
N GLU A 50 -18.39 -3.40 5.18
CA GLU A 50 -19.01 -2.08 4.89
C GLU A 50 -19.46 -1.33 6.15
N LYS A 51 -19.85 -2.05 7.21
CA LYS A 51 -20.23 -1.43 8.49
C LYS A 51 -19.04 -0.84 9.26
N GLN A 52 -17.83 -1.34 9.02
CA GLN A 52 -16.60 -0.87 9.65
C GLN A 52 -15.93 0.25 8.85
N PHE A 53 -16.09 0.24 7.52
CA PHE A 53 -15.45 1.21 6.64
C PHE A 53 -16.50 2.13 6.00
N PRO A 54 -16.66 3.36 6.51
CA PRO A 54 -17.57 4.32 5.88
C PRO A 54 -17.10 4.63 4.46
N LYS A 55 -18.07 4.93 3.59
CA LYS A 55 -17.81 5.45 2.25
C LYS A 55 -17.19 6.84 2.40
N LEU A 56 -16.01 7.01 1.81
CA LEU A 56 -15.26 8.26 1.81
C LEU A 56 -14.90 8.58 0.36
N GLU A 57 -14.89 9.86 0.03
CA GLU A 57 -14.24 10.34 -1.18
C GLU A 57 -12.73 10.33 -0.94
N LEU A 58 -12.00 9.53 -1.71
CA LEU A 58 -10.56 9.35 -1.59
C LEU A 58 -9.89 9.82 -2.88
N VAL A 59 -8.87 10.65 -2.73
CA VAL A 59 -7.91 10.93 -3.81
C VAL A 59 -6.77 9.92 -3.76
N THR A 60 -6.07 9.78 -4.88
CA THR A 60 -4.94 8.87 -5.02
C THR A 60 -3.67 9.63 -5.30
N ILE A 61 -2.51 9.00 -5.09
CA ILE A 61 -1.22 9.63 -5.42
C ILE A 61 -1.09 10.01 -6.91
N ARG A 62 -1.93 9.45 -7.80
CA ARG A 62 -1.96 9.81 -9.22
C ARG A 62 -2.43 11.25 -9.45
N ASP A 63 -3.30 11.76 -8.58
CA ASP A 63 -3.77 13.15 -8.62
C ASP A 63 -2.63 14.14 -8.33
N PHE A 64 -1.54 13.65 -7.72
CA PHE A 64 -0.30 14.38 -7.45
C PHE A 64 0.83 14.07 -8.46
N GLY A 65 0.54 13.36 -9.56
CA GLY A 65 1.53 12.98 -10.57
C GLY A 65 2.36 11.72 -10.22
N GLY A 66 1.94 10.96 -9.20
CA GLY A 66 2.62 9.76 -8.73
C GLY A 66 3.70 10.03 -7.68
N TRP A 67 4.19 8.97 -7.03
CA TRP A 67 5.11 9.07 -5.89
C TRP A 67 6.39 9.85 -6.21
N ALA A 68 7.00 9.66 -7.38
CA ALA A 68 8.22 10.37 -7.73
C ALA A 68 8.01 11.90 -7.83
N ALA A 69 6.91 12.33 -8.45
CA ALA A 69 6.57 13.73 -8.59
C ALA A 69 6.17 14.34 -7.24
N ALA A 70 5.31 13.66 -6.47
CA ALA A 70 4.89 14.08 -5.14
C ALA A 70 6.08 14.22 -4.18
N GLN A 71 6.98 13.22 -4.15
CA GLN A 71 8.18 13.24 -3.32
C GLN A 71 9.07 14.44 -3.66
N LYS A 72 9.39 14.65 -4.95
CA LYS A 72 10.24 15.76 -5.38
C LYS A 72 9.64 17.12 -5.07
N LYS A 73 8.34 17.29 -5.27
CA LYS A 73 7.66 18.58 -5.13
C LYS A 73 7.44 18.96 -3.67
N HIS A 74 7.14 17.98 -2.81
CA HIS A 74 6.71 18.26 -1.44
C HIS A 74 7.78 17.95 -0.39
N PHE A 75 8.64 16.94 -0.60
CA PHE A 75 9.47 16.33 0.46
C PHE A 75 10.97 16.22 0.11
N ALA A 76 11.43 16.84 -0.97
CA ALA A 76 12.86 16.98 -1.23
C ALA A 76 13.47 18.11 -0.39
N ASP A 77 14.79 18.14 -0.25
CA ASP A 77 15.46 19.21 0.49
C ASP A 77 15.11 20.60 -0.10
N ASN A 78 14.72 21.53 0.78
CA ASN A 78 14.21 22.87 0.46
C ASN A 78 12.87 22.89 -0.31
N ALA A 79 12.14 21.77 -0.34
CA ALA A 79 10.82 21.70 -0.96
C ALA A 79 9.73 22.31 -0.07
N ILE A 80 8.47 22.15 -0.50
CA ILE A 80 7.32 22.82 0.13
C ILE A 80 7.22 22.49 1.63
N PHE A 81 7.50 21.25 2.05
CA PHE A 81 7.44 20.90 3.47
C PHE A 81 8.43 21.72 4.32
N ASP A 82 9.67 21.88 3.85
CA ASP A 82 10.70 22.65 4.58
C ASP A 82 10.38 24.15 4.65
N GLN A 83 9.63 24.67 3.67
CA GLN A 83 9.23 26.08 3.65
C GLN A 83 8.07 26.39 4.60
N ILE A 84 7.21 25.41 4.88
CA ILE A 84 6.05 25.58 5.78
C ILE A 84 6.37 25.11 7.21
N TYR A 85 7.37 24.27 7.38
CA TYR A 85 7.79 23.75 8.67
C TYR A 85 8.80 24.69 9.34
N ASN A 86 8.29 25.63 10.15
CA ASN A 86 9.11 26.36 11.11
C ASN A 86 9.08 25.61 12.47
N PRO A 87 10.23 25.20 13.02
CA PRO A 87 10.30 24.53 14.32
C PRO A 87 9.91 25.43 15.51
#